data_AF-A0A9E3P1H1-F1
#
_entry.id   AF-A0A9E3P1H1-F1
#
_cell.length_a   1.000
_cell.length_b   1.000
_cell.length_c   1.000
_cell.angle_alpha   90.00
_cell.angle_beta   90.00
_cell.angle_gamma   90.00
#
_symmetry.space_group_name_H-M   'P 1'
#
loop_
_entity.id
_entity.type
_entity.pdbx_description
1 polymer ?
#
loop_
_entity_poly.entity_id
_entity_poly.type
_entity_poly.pdbx_seq_one_letter_code
_entity_poly.pdbx_strand_id
1 'polypeptide(L)'
;MSDNPFERYDLDPQDGIEKITRRLKELAEEATDERERDRIRAAWEELTLHPARRLRAARSAHPETRRPLGDPPLGARLRVTATELTLDDLAARPSVLAALASGEPTSEREERDAIAPPLDDDPHF
;
A
#
# COMPACT_ATOMS: atom_id res chain seq x y z
N MET A 1 -12.32 14.27 13.08
CA MET A 1 -10.98 14.36 13.70
C MET A 1 -10.11 13.36 12.99
N SER A 2 -8.98 13.80 12.43
CA SER A 2 -8.11 12.92 11.64
C SER A 2 -7.59 11.78 12.52
N ASP A 3 -7.79 10.54 12.08
CA ASP A 3 -7.35 9.32 12.78
C ASP A 3 -5.82 9.11 12.70
N ASN A 4 -5.09 10.18 12.44
CA ASN A 4 -3.66 10.16 12.22
C ASN A 4 -2.93 10.28 13.57
N PRO A 5 -2.07 9.32 13.94
CA PRO A 5 -1.32 9.39 15.19
C PRO A 5 -0.40 10.62 15.29
N PHE A 6 0.07 11.19 14.18
CA PHE A 6 0.89 12.41 14.21
C PHE A 6 0.09 13.64 14.68
N GLU A 7 -1.11 13.84 14.13
CA GLU A 7 -2.00 14.94 14.52
C GLU A 7 -2.54 14.75 15.95
N ARG A 8 -2.86 13.50 16.31
CA ARG A 8 -3.47 13.19 17.60
C ARG A 8 -2.53 13.47 18.79
N TYR A 9 -1.24 13.22 18.60
CA TYR A 9 -0.23 13.33 19.64
C TYR A 9 0.73 14.51 19.43
N ASP A 10 0.41 15.40 18.49
CA ASP A 10 1.21 16.57 18.13
C ASP A 10 2.69 16.21 17.84
N LEU A 11 2.87 15.18 17.00
CA LEU A 11 4.16 14.64 16.60
C LEU A 11 4.53 15.14 15.20
N ASP A 12 5.80 15.52 15.01
CA ASP A 12 6.30 15.92 13.70
C ASP A 12 6.65 14.66 12.85
N PRO A 13 6.09 14.50 11.63
CA PRO A 13 6.46 13.42 10.72
C PRO A 13 7.94 13.40 10.31
N GLN A 14 8.62 14.54 10.37
CA GLN A 14 10.06 14.69 10.06
C GLN A 14 10.95 14.19 11.21
N ASP A 15 10.39 14.00 12.40
CA ASP A 15 11.17 13.58 13.56
C ASP A 15 11.74 12.16 13.42
N GLY A 16 12.93 11.96 13.97
CA GLY A 16 13.55 10.65 14.09
C GLY A 16 12.76 9.73 15.04
N ILE A 17 12.95 8.41 14.89
CA ILE A 17 12.29 7.41 15.74
C ILE A 17 12.51 7.69 17.22
N GLU A 18 13.73 8.05 17.63
CA GLU A 18 14.07 8.36 19.03
C GLU A 18 13.25 9.52 19.62
N LYS A 19 12.97 10.56 18.82
CA LYS A 19 12.20 11.70 19.29
C LYS A 19 10.71 11.36 19.39
N ILE A 20 10.20 10.57 18.44
CA ILE A 20 8.83 10.03 18.46
C ILE A 20 8.63 9.12 19.67
N THR A 21 9.56 8.19 19.95
CA THR A 21 9.43 7.26 21.07
C THR A 21 9.50 7.97 22.42
N ARG A 22 10.41 8.94 22.58
CA ARG A 22 10.48 9.76 23.79
C ARG A 22 9.16 10.49 24.04
N ARG A 23 8.60 11.13 23.00
CA ARG A 23 7.35 11.89 23.16
C ARG A 23 6.16 10.99 23.50
N LEU A 24 6.05 9.83 22.86
CA LEU A 24 5.01 8.85 23.18
C LEU A 24 5.17 8.25 24.58
N LYS A 25 6.41 8.09 25.05
CA LYS A 25 6.69 7.65 26.43
C LYS A 25 6.22 8.68 27.45
N GLU A 26 6.53 9.96 27.25
CA GLU A 26 6.05 11.05 28.11
C GLU A 26 4.51 11.05 28.19
N LEU A 27 3.84 10.93 27.03
CA LEU A 27 2.38 10.87 26.97
C LEU A 27 1.81 9.63 27.68
N ALA A 28 2.49 8.49 27.59
CA ALA A 28 2.08 7.27 28.29
C ALA A 28 2.24 7.39 29.82
N GLU A 29 3.24 8.13 30.29
CA GLU A 29 3.46 8.42 31.71
C GLU A 29 2.44 9.43 32.26
N GLU A 30 1.99 10.38 31.43
CA GLU A 30 0.94 11.36 31.78
C GLU A 30 -0.49 10.77 31.71
N ALA A 31 -0.67 9.66 30.98
CA ALA A 31 -1.97 9.04 30.77
C ALA A 31 -2.58 8.46 32.06
N THR A 32 -3.74 8.97 32.44
CA THR A 32 -4.44 8.57 33.68
C THR A 32 -5.28 7.31 33.51
N ASP A 33 -5.68 6.97 32.28
CA ASP A 33 -6.52 5.81 31.94
C ASP A 33 -5.71 4.71 31.21
N GLU A 34 -6.00 3.45 31.53
CA GLU A 34 -5.41 2.29 30.84
C GLU A 34 -5.78 2.28 29.35
N ARG A 35 -7.02 2.67 29.03
CA ARG A 35 -7.46 2.75 27.62
C ARG A 35 -6.68 3.78 26.82
N GLU A 36 -6.18 4.82 27.47
CA GLU A 36 -5.37 5.85 26.82
C GLU A 36 -3.93 5.36 26.62
N ARG A 37 -3.36 4.68 27.62
CA ARG A 37 -2.06 4.00 27.49
C ARG A 37 -2.05 2.98 26.36
N ASP A 38 -3.12 2.18 26.22
CA ASP A 38 -3.22 1.19 25.14
C ASP A 38 -3.26 1.84 23.75
N ARG A 39 -3.92 2.99 23.61
CA ARG A 39 -3.92 3.74 22.34
C ARG A 39 -2.55 4.31 22.02
N ILE A 40 -1.85 4.83 23.02
CA ILE A 40 -0.49 5.35 22.87
C ILE A 40 0.47 4.22 22.47
N ARG A 41 0.33 3.04 23.08
CA ARG A 41 1.09 1.84 22.69
C ARG A 41 0.80 1.43 21.24
N ALA A 42 -0.46 1.37 20.85
CA ALA A 42 -0.83 1.03 19.47
C ALA A 42 -0.26 2.04 18.45
N ALA A 43 -0.30 3.33 18.76
CA ALA A 43 0.31 4.37 17.93
C ALA A 43 1.84 4.25 17.87
N TRP A 44 2.48 3.91 19.00
CA TRP A 44 3.91 3.65 19.03
C TRP A 44 4.30 2.46 18.14
N GLU A 45 3.57 1.35 18.22
CA GLU A 45 3.80 0.18 17.36
C GLU A 45 3.62 0.55 15.88
N GLU A 46 2.56 1.27 15.53
CA GLU A 46 2.31 1.70 14.16
C GLU A 46 3.42 2.59 13.59
N LEU A 47 3.94 3.51 14.41
CA LEU A 47 4.95 4.48 13.99
C LEU A 47 6.37 3.95 14.01
N THR A 48 6.67 2.94 14.84
CA THR A 48 8.05 2.43 15.01
C THR A 48 8.31 1.08 14.37
N LEU A 49 7.32 0.15 14.39
CA LEU A 49 7.48 -1.21 13.88
C LEU A 49 7.04 -1.36 12.41
N HIS A 50 6.25 -0.42 11.88
CA HIS A 50 5.70 -0.50 10.54
C HIS A 50 6.10 0.70 9.66
N PRO A 51 7.29 0.69 9.03
CA PRO A 51 7.80 1.81 8.24
C PRO A 51 6.84 2.29 7.14
N ALA A 52 6.15 1.36 6.48
CA ALA A 52 5.16 1.69 5.44
C ALA A 52 3.92 2.40 6.00
N ARG A 53 3.46 2.01 7.20
CA ARG A 53 2.32 2.65 7.87
C ARG A 53 2.70 4.03 8.38
N ARG A 54 3.89 4.16 9.00
CA ARG A 54 4.49 5.44 9.36
C ARG A 54 4.55 6.40 8.17
N LEU A 55 5.05 5.95 7.00
CA LEU A 55 5.12 6.80 5.82
C LEU A 55 3.74 7.23 5.32
N ARG A 56 2.75 6.33 5.36
CA ARG A 56 1.36 6.64 5.00
C ARG A 56 0.75 7.68 5.94
N ALA A 57 1.03 7.58 7.24
CA ALA A 57 0.60 8.52 8.26
C ALA A 57 1.38 9.85 8.22
N ALA A 58 2.64 9.85 7.77
CA ALA A 58 3.47 11.05 7.58
C ALA A 58 3.09 11.87 6.34
N ARG A 59 2.87 11.21 5.19
CA ARG A 59 1.92 11.71 4.18
C ARG A 59 0.55 11.77 4.87
N SER A 60 -0.54 12.34 4.41
CA SER A 60 -1.73 12.61 5.28
C SER A 60 -1.52 13.50 6.53
N ALA A 61 -0.42 13.46 7.30
CA ALA A 61 -0.11 14.47 8.32
C ALA A 61 0.17 15.82 7.66
N HIS A 62 -0.35 16.89 8.26
CA HIS A 62 -0.26 18.27 7.80
C HIS A 62 -0.52 18.48 6.30
N PRO A 63 -1.75 18.26 5.82
CA PRO A 63 -2.10 18.56 4.44
C PRO A 63 -1.99 20.07 4.12
N GLU A 64 -2.19 20.95 5.11
CA GLU A 64 -2.19 22.41 4.97
C GLU A 64 -0.80 23.05 4.76
N THR A 65 0.29 22.43 5.22
CA THR A 65 1.66 22.93 4.97
C THR A 65 2.23 22.46 3.63
N ARG A 66 1.52 21.59 2.90
CA ARG A 66 1.96 21.20 1.56
C ARG A 66 1.74 22.35 0.59
N ARG A 67 2.79 22.67 -0.18
CA ARG A 67 2.63 23.48 -1.39
C ARG A 67 1.50 22.87 -2.22
N PRO A 68 0.57 23.68 -2.75
CA PRO A 68 -0.43 23.17 -3.66
C PRO A 68 0.29 22.38 -4.76
N LEU A 69 -0.11 21.13 -4.98
CA LEU A 69 0.28 20.44 -6.19
C LEU A 69 -0.28 21.30 -7.32
N GLY A 70 0.60 21.98 -8.06
CA GLY A 70 0.20 22.71 -9.25
C GLY A 70 -0.51 21.76 -10.22
N ASP A 71 -1.11 22.31 -11.27
CA ASP A 71 -1.81 21.49 -12.25
C ASP A 71 -0.87 20.40 -12.80
N PRO A 72 -1.31 19.12 -12.83
CA PRO A 72 -0.51 18.07 -13.43
C PRO A 72 -0.25 18.46 -14.90
N PRO A 73 0.96 18.19 -15.44
CA PRO A 73 1.22 18.46 -16.84
C PRO A 73 0.17 17.71 -17.66
N LEU A 74 -0.45 18.41 -18.61
CA LEU A 74 -1.40 17.81 -19.53
C LEU A 74 -0.66 16.72 -20.32
N GLY A 75 -0.89 15.46 -19.95
CA GLY A 75 -0.29 14.33 -20.64
C GLY A 75 -0.71 14.37 -22.10
N ALA A 76 0.26 14.51 -23.01
CA ALA A 76 0.00 14.36 -24.42
C ALA A 76 -0.54 12.93 -24.65
N ARG A 77 -1.79 12.82 -25.10
CA ARG A 77 -2.33 11.52 -25.53
C ARG A 77 -1.51 11.06 -26.73
N LEU A 78 -0.59 10.13 -26.52
CA LEU A 78 0.10 9.43 -27.60
C LEU A 78 -0.96 8.69 -28.41
N ARG A 79 -1.25 9.18 -29.62
CA ARG A 79 -1.98 8.40 -30.61
C ARG A 79 -1.06 7.27 -31.04
N VAL A 80 -1.35 6.07 -30.59
CA VAL A 80 -0.71 4.87 -31.13
C VAL A 80 -1.21 4.71 -32.56
N THR A 81 -0.34 4.95 -33.54
CA THR A 81 -0.60 4.55 -34.92
C THR A 81 -0.56 3.02 -34.98
N ALA A 82 -1.49 2.40 -35.69
CA ALA A 82 -1.48 0.96 -35.89
C ALA A 82 -0.22 0.58 -36.68
N THR A 83 0.78 0.05 -35.99
CA THR A 83 1.95 -0.56 -36.62
C THR A 83 1.58 -1.99 -37.01
N GLU A 84 1.99 -2.43 -38.19
CA GLU A 84 1.86 -3.83 -38.58
C GLU A 84 2.70 -4.68 -37.62
N LEU A 85 2.05 -5.47 -36.77
CA LEU A 85 2.72 -6.37 -35.83
C LEU A 85 3.39 -7.51 -36.61
N THR A 86 4.69 -7.69 -36.40
CA THR A 86 5.45 -8.82 -36.92
C THR A 86 5.62 -9.89 -35.84
N LEU A 87 6.04 -11.09 -36.23
CA LEU A 87 6.30 -12.17 -35.26
C LEU A 87 7.43 -11.82 -34.28
N ASP A 88 8.40 -11.00 -34.70
CA ASP A 88 9.48 -10.51 -33.84
C ASP A 88 8.97 -9.59 -32.73
N ASP A 89 7.86 -8.88 -32.96
CA ASP A 89 7.21 -8.04 -31.94
C ASP A 89 6.51 -8.87 -30.84
N LEU A 90 6.21 -10.15 -31.14
CA LEU A 90 5.63 -11.11 -30.19
C LEU A 90 6.69 -11.96 -29.50
N ALA A 91 7.95 -11.88 -29.91
CA ALA A 91 9.03 -12.60 -29.26
C ALA A 91 9.16 -12.14 -27.79
N ALA A 92 9.21 -13.11 -26.88
CA ALA A 92 9.36 -12.82 -25.47
C ALA A 92 10.66 -12.03 -25.24
N ARG A 93 10.55 -10.86 -24.59
CA ARG A 93 11.73 -10.05 -24.26
C ARG A 93 12.66 -10.86 -23.34
N PRO A 94 13.99 -10.70 -23.45
CA PRO A 94 14.95 -11.43 -22.63
C PRO A 94 14.69 -11.33 -21.12
N SER A 95 14.20 -10.18 -20.65
CA SER A 95 13.81 -9.97 -19.26
C SER A 95 12.59 -10.80 -18.82
N VAL A 96 11.64 -11.02 -19.72
CA VAL A 96 10.45 -11.86 -19.47
C VAL A 96 10.85 -13.33 -19.46
N LEU A 97 11.71 -13.74 -20.41
CA LEU A 97 12.27 -15.10 -20.41
C LEU A 97 13.09 -15.37 -19.14
N ALA A 98 13.91 -14.42 -18.69
CA ALA A 98 14.67 -14.55 -17.45
C ALA A 98 13.75 -14.67 -16.21
N ALA A 99 12.66 -13.88 -16.17
CA ALA A 99 11.69 -13.95 -15.09
C ALA A 99 10.93 -15.29 -15.08
N LEU A 100 10.53 -15.80 -16.24
CA LEU A 100 9.87 -17.11 -16.39
C LEU A 100 10.82 -18.27 -16.07
N ALA A 101 12.10 -18.16 -16.43
CA ALA A 101 13.11 -19.16 -16.10
C ALA A 101 13.50 -19.16 -14.61
N SER A 102 13.23 -18.06 -13.90
CA SER A 102 13.47 -17.93 -12.45
C SER A 102 12.25 -18.34 -11.61
N GLY A 103 11.10 -18.55 -12.24
CA GLY A 103 9.91 -19.10 -11.59
C GLY A 103 9.96 -20.63 -11.63
N GLU A 104 10.15 -21.27 -10.48
CA GLU A 104 9.94 -22.71 -10.38
C GLU A 104 8.53 -23.10 -10.88
N PRO A 105 8.38 -24.15 -11.69
CA PRO A 105 7.07 -24.72 -11.96
C PRO A 105 6.55 -25.30 -10.64
N THR A 106 5.56 -24.64 -10.03
CA THR A 106 4.74 -25.21 -8.96
C THR A 106 3.87 -26.30 -9.57
N SER A 107 4.48 -27.45 -9.83
CA SER A 107 3.81 -28.72 -10.12
C SER A 107 3.44 -29.39 -8.81
N GLU A 108 2.51 -28.78 -8.08
CA GLU A 108 1.59 -29.49 -7.17
C GLU A 108 0.22 -28.83 -7.33
N ARG A 109 -0.30 -28.93 -8.56
CA ARG A 109 -1.74 -28.89 -8.81
C ARG A 109 -2.29 -30.18 -8.22
N GLU A 110 -2.49 -30.21 -6.90
CA GLU A 110 -3.41 -31.14 -6.27
C GLU A 110 -4.71 -31.09 -7.07
N GLU A 111 -5.08 -32.24 -7.61
CA GLU A 111 -6.40 -32.58 -8.11
C GLU A 111 -7.44 -32.30 -7.02
N ARG A 112 -7.87 -31.04 -6.89
CA ARG A 112 -9.22 -30.73 -6.43
C ARG A 112 -10.15 -30.88 -7.61
N ASP A 113 -10.36 -32.16 -7.91
CA ASP A 113 -11.60 -32.65 -8.45
C ASP A 113 -12.77 -32.14 -7.56
N ALA A 114 -13.90 -31.87 -8.21
CA ALA A 114 -15.16 -31.40 -7.62
C ALA A 114 -15.18 -30.00 -6.97
N ILE A 115 -15.62 -29.00 -7.73
CA ILE A 115 -16.89 -28.26 -7.56
C ILE A 115 -16.80 -27.01 -8.44
N ALA A 116 -17.22 -27.14 -9.70
CA ALA A 116 -17.88 -26.05 -10.37
C ALA A 116 -19.36 -26.48 -10.47
N PRO A 117 -20.32 -25.80 -9.79
CA PRO A 117 -21.71 -26.03 -10.11
C PRO A 117 -21.93 -25.54 -11.55
N PRO A 118 -22.47 -26.36 -12.48
CA PRO A 118 -22.89 -25.85 -13.77
C PRO A 118 -24.01 -24.84 -13.56
N LEU A 119 -23.87 -23.68 -14.22
CA LEU A 119 -24.90 -22.64 -14.26
C LEU A 119 -26.21 -23.25 -14.80
N ASP A 120 -27.32 -22.95 -14.12
CA ASP A 120 -28.66 -23.23 -14.58
C ASP A 120 -28.86 -22.72 -16.02
N ASP A 121 -29.01 -23.65 -16.96
CA ASP A 121 -29.64 -23.37 -18.24
C ASP A 121 -31.16 -23.44 -18.01
N ASP A 122 -31.76 -22.26 -17.85
CA ASP A 122 -33.21 -22.09 -17.82
C ASP A 122 -33.69 -21.60 -19.21
N PRO A 123 -34.23 -22.47 -20.07
CA PRO A 123 -35.09 -22.04 -21.15
C PRO A 123 -36.56 -22.34 -20.80
N HIS A 124 -37.27 -21.27 -20.43
CA HIS A 124 -38.71 -21.14 -20.65
C HIS A 124 -39.08 -21.58 -22.08
N PHE A 125 -39.84 -22.66 -22.23
CA PHE A 125 -41.14 -22.77 -22.93
C PHE A 125 -41.61 -24.21 -23.05
#